data_AF-A0A015L3Y4-F1
#
_entry.id   AF-A0A015L3Y4-F1
#
_cell.length_a   1.000
_cell.length_b   1.000
_cell.length_c   1.000
_cell.angle_alpha   90.00
_cell.angle_beta   90.00
_cell.angle_gamma   90.00
#
_symmetry.space_group_name_H-M   'P 1'
#
loop_
_entity.id
_entity.type
_entity.pdbx_description
1 polymer ?
#
loop_
_entity_poly.entity_id
_entity_poly.type
_entity_poly.pdbx_seq_one_letter_code
_entity_poly.pdbx_strand_id
1 'polypeptide(L)'
;MGEIVDSYLNRNLAPLERIRILMTGFFILRLWRFHIEHLAKKYSDFIFIRNNFLADQTFTILNSLCESMLHGSEPVEYLFGIARQINSDFDFAELIQMVPKISQHTKALRNEKLNFNKEKSVREGYQFECNSNSIDDNPLEMLRL
;
A
#
# COMPACT_ATOMS: atom_id res chain seq x y z
N MET A 1 -0.29 6.69 -18.13
CA MET A 1 1.01 7.15 -17.59
C MET A 1 0.83 8.20 -16.51
N GLY A 2 0.06 9.28 -16.75
CA GLY A 2 -0.26 10.30 -15.74
C GLY A 2 -0.80 9.71 -14.44
N GLU A 3 -1.72 8.75 -14.53
CA GLU A 3 -2.28 8.03 -13.38
C GLU A 3 -1.23 7.42 -12.43
N ILE A 4 -0.14 6.85 -12.95
CA ILE A 4 0.95 6.30 -12.12
C ILE A 4 1.63 7.46 -11.37
N VAL A 5 1.94 8.54 -12.07
CA VAL A 5 2.59 9.73 -11.50
C VAL A 5 1.68 10.42 -10.49
N ASP A 6 0.39 10.55 -10.78
CA ASP A 6 -0.62 11.14 -9.91
C ASP A 6 -0.80 10.31 -8.64
N SER A 7 -0.80 8.97 -8.78
CA SER A 7 -0.84 8.06 -7.63
C SER A 7 0.40 8.19 -6.73
N TYR A 8 1.54 8.63 -7.26
CA TYR A 8 2.76 8.85 -6.49
C TYR A 8 2.78 10.24 -5.83
N LEU A 9 2.47 11.30 -6.59
CA LEU A 9 2.58 12.68 -6.13
C LEU A 9 1.46 13.09 -5.19
N ASN A 10 0.25 12.58 -5.38
CA ASN A 10 -0.90 13.00 -4.60
C ASN A 10 -0.95 12.29 -3.24
N ARG A 11 -0.56 13.00 -2.19
CA ARG A 11 -0.54 12.50 -0.80
C ARG A 11 -1.91 12.40 -0.14
N ASN A 12 -2.94 12.98 -0.74
CA ASN A 12 -4.30 13.03 -0.18
C ASN A 12 -5.20 11.89 -0.68
N LEU A 13 -4.74 11.11 -1.66
CA LEU A 13 -5.44 9.91 -2.14
C LEU A 13 -5.53 8.84 -1.04
N ALA A 14 -6.73 8.30 -0.87
CA ALA A 14 -6.96 7.16 0.00
C ALA A 14 -6.11 5.95 -0.46
N PRO A 15 -5.57 5.12 0.46
CA PRO A 15 -4.68 4.02 0.10
C PRO A 15 -5.29 3.04 -0.92
N LEU A 16 -6.57 2.70 -0.77
CA LEU A 16 -7.26 1.80 -1.70
C LEU A 16 -7.41 2.38 -3.11
N GLU A 17 -7.69 3.68 -3.21
CA GLU A 17 -7.79 4.38 -4.50
C GLU A 17 -6.43 4.50 -5.16
N ARG A 18 -5.38 4.78 -4.38
CA ARG A 18 -4.00 4.81 -4.85
C ARG A 18 -3.60 3.47 -5.47
N ILE A 19 -3.87 2.36 -4.79
CA ILE A 19 -3.59 1.02 -5.32
C ILE A 19 -4.38 0.76 -6.59
N ARG A 20 -5.66 1.15 -6.65
CA ARG A 20 -6.49 0.93 -7.84
C ARG A 20 -5.99 1.72 -9.06
N ILE A 21 -5.66 3.00 -8.88
CA ILE A 21 -5.14 3.87 -9.93
C ILE A 21 -3.78 3.35 -10.39
N LEU A 22 -2.91 3.00 -9.45
CA LEU A 22 -1.59 2.44 -9.73
C LEU A 22 -1.68 1.13 -10.52
N MET A 23 -2.51 0.18 -10.08
CA MET A 23 -2.71 -1.11 -10.75
C MET A 23 -3.28 -0.94 -12.15
N THR A 24 -4.24 -0.04 -12.33
CA THR A 24 -4.83 0.28 -13.64
C THR A 24 -3.78 0.85 -14.59
N GLY A 25 -3.04 1.88 -14.14
CA GLY A 25 -1.98 2.49 -14.93
C GLY A 25 -0.86 1.52 -15.28
N PHE A 26 -0.49 0.65 -14.34
CA PHE A 26 0.54 -0.37 -14.51
C PHE A 26 0.12 -1.46 -15.52
N PHE A 27 -1.12 -1.94 -15.41
CA PHE A 27 -1.69 -2.91 -16.35
C PHE A 27 -1.70 -2.35 -17.79
N ILE A 28 -2.17 -1.12 -17.96
CA ILE A 28 -2.23 -0.47 -19.29
C ILE A 28 -0.83 -0.30 -19.86
N LEU A 29 0.16 0.09 -19.05
CA LEU A 29 1.55 0.23 -19.48
C LEU A 29 2.11 -1.08 -20.03
N ARG A 30 1.90 -2.20 -19.31
CA ARG A 30 2.35 -3.53 -19.75
C ARG A 30 1.60 -4.02 -20.99
N LEU A 31 0.29 -3.80 -21.04
CA LEU A 31 -0.54 -4.18 -22.18
C LEU A 31 -0.12 -3.43 -23.45
N TRP A 32 0.15 -2.12 -23.33
CA TRP A 32 0.61 -1.31 -24.45
C TRP A 32 1.98 -1.79 -24.96
N ARG A 33 2.93 -2.08 -24.05
CA ARG A 33 4.24 -2.64 -24.44
C ARG A 33 4.07 -3.94 -25.21
N PHE A 34 3.29 -4.87 -24.68
CA PHE A 34 3.01 -6.16 -25.31
C PHE A 34 2.37 -6.00 -26.70
N HIS A 35 1.43 -5.06 -26.83
CA HIS A 35 0.77 -4.77 -28.10
C HIS A 35 1.76 -4.25 -29.17
N ILE A 36 2.62 -3.30 -28.81
CA ILE A 36 3.63 -2.77 -29.74
C ILE A 36 4.66 -3.84 -30.10
N GLU A 37 5.07 -4.69 -29.16
CA GLU A 37 5.96 -5.82 -29.45
C GLU A 37 5.34 -6.82 -30.42
N HIS A 38 4.06 -7.13 -30.26
CA HIS A 38 3.34 -8.00 -31.18
C HIS A 38 3.25 -7.39 -32.59
N LEU A 39 2.94 -6.09 -32.67
CA LEU A 39 2.89 -5.36 -33.93
C LEU A 39 4.26 -5.24 -34.60
N ALA A 40 5.32 -4.98 -33.84
CA ALA A 40 6.69 -4.93 -34.35
C ALA A 40 7.15 -6.28 -34.94
N LYS A 41 6.69 -7.40 -34.36
CA LYS A 41 6.93 -8.74 -34.92
C LYS A 41 6.15 -8.98 -36.22
N LYS A 42 4.90 -8.51 -36.29
CA LYS A 42 4.02 -8.71 -37.45
C LYS A 42 4.37 -7.80 -38.63
N TYR A 43 4.81 -6.58 -38.35
CA TYR A 43 5.09 -5.53 -39.32
C TYR A 43 6.47 -4.92 -39.06
N SER A 44 7.51 -5.75 -39.15
CA SER A 44 8.91 -5.39 -38.83
C SER A 44 9.46 -4.25 -39.67
N ASP A 45 8.90 -4.04 -40.86
CA ASP A 45 9.37 -3.03 -41.80
C ASP A 45 8.87 -1.61 -41.44
N PHE A 46 7.80 -1.53 -40.63
CA PHE A 46 7.10 -0.27 -40.32
C PHE A 46 7.11 0.06 -38.83
N ILE A 47 7.05 -0.95 -37.97
CA ILE A 47 6.88 -0.76 -36.53
C ILE A 47 8.14 -1.18 -35.78
N PHE A 48 8.78 -0.18 -35.18
CA PHE A 48 9.90 -0.36 -34.28
C PHE A 48 9.51 0.06 -32.87
N ILE A 49 9.81 -0.81 -31.90
CA ILE A 49 9.58 -0.55 -30.47
C ILE A 49 10.18 0.81 -30.06
N ARG A 50 11.44 1.06 -30.43
CA ARG A 50 12.18 2.29 -30.09
C ARG A 50 11.51 3.60 -30.56
N ASN A 51 10.64 3.54 -31.57
CA ASN A 51 10.01 4.72 -32.16
C ASN A 51 8.51 4.82 -31.84
N ASN A 52 7.86 3.67 -31.57
CA ASN A 52 6.40 3.58 -31.40
C ASN A 52 5.98 3.32 -29.95
N PHE A 53 6.95 3.11 -29.07
CA PHE A 53 6.74 2.97 -27.65
C PHE A 53 7.58 4.00 -26.90
N LEU A 54 7.36 4.10 -25.58
CA LEU A 54 8.18 4.88 -24.68
C LEU A 54 9.66 4.50 -24.82
N ALA A 55 10.54 5.48 -24.61
CA ALA A 55 11.97 5.20 -24.46
C ALA A 55 12.18 4.17 -23.33
N ASP A 56 13.09 3.23 -23.53
CA ASP A 56 13.33 2.15 -22.57
C ASP A 56 13.72 2.69 -21.18
N GLN A 57 14.43 3.82 -21.10
CA GLN A 57 14.73 4.51 -19.84
C GLN A 57 13.44 4.94 -19.11
N THR A 58 12.52 5.61 -19.81
CA THR A 58 11.25 6.05 -19.26
C THR A 58 10.37 4.88 -18.82
N PHE A 59 10.32 3.81 -19.62
CA PHE A 59 9.62 2.58 -19.27
C PHE A 59 10.19 1.95 -17.99
N THR A 60 11.52 1.87 -17.87
CA THR A 60 12.21 1.33 -16.71
C THR A 60 11.88 2.12 -15.44
N ILE A 61 11.91 3.45 -15.51
CA ILE A 61 11.58 4.33 -14.38
C ILE A 61 10.14 4.10 -13.93
N LEU A 62 9.18 4.06 -14.86
CA LEU A 62 7.76 3.93 -14.52
C LEU A 62 7.43 2.53 -14.00
N ASN A 63 8.07 1.49 -14.54
CA ASN A 63 7.96 0.14 -14.02
C ASN A 63 8.54 0.03 -12.61
N SER A 64 9.73 0.60 -12.37
CA SER A 64 10.35 0.64 -11.04
C SER A 64 9.49 1.41 -10.02
N LEU A 65 8.86 2.52 -10.43
CA LEU A 65 7.98 3.30 -9.57
C LEU A 65 6.76 2.47 -9.14
N CYS A 66 6.11 1.80 -10.09
CA CYS A 66 4.97 0.93 -9.80
C CYS A 66 5.35 -0.22 -8.85
N GLU A 67 6.44 -0.93 -9.15
CA GLU A 67 6.91 -2.03 -8.30
C GLU A 67 7.27 -1.51 -6.89
N SER A 68 7.89 -0.33 -6.77
CA SER A 68 8.22 0.25 -5.46
C SER A 68 7.00 0.65 -4.63
N MET A 69 5.87 0.96 -5.26
CA MET A 69 4.63 1.33 -4.57
C MET A 69 3.75 0.10 -4.27
N LEU A 70 3.81 -0.94 -5.11
CA LEU A 70 3.16 -2.23 -4.88
C LEU A 70 3.87 -3.05 -3.81
N HIS A 71 5.21 -3.04 -3.84
CA HIS A 71 6.08 -3.74 -2.92
C HIS A 71 6.69 -2.82 -1.86
N GLY A 72 6.22 -1.58 -1.77
CA GLY A 72 6.66 -0.64 -0.74
C GLY A 72 6.53 -1.28 0.63
N SER A 73 7.47 -1.00 1.53
CA SER A 73 7.42 -1.52 2.89
C SER A 73 6.20 -1.01 3.66
N GLU A 74 5.47 -0.01 3.16
CA GLU A 74 4.33 0.63 3.84
C GLU A 74 3.28 -0.36 4.39
N PRO A 75 2.80 -1.41 3.68
CA PRO A 75 1.87 -2.39 4.24
C PRO A 75 2.53 -3.25 5.34
N VAL A 76 3.82 -3.51 5.21
CA VAL A 76 4.62 -4.26 6.19
C VAL A 76 4.86 -3.38 7.42
N GLU A 77 5.29 -2.13 7.24
CA GLU A 77 5.45 -1.11 8.29
C GLU A 77 4.13 -0.85 9.02
N TYR A 78 3.00 -0.84 8.31
CA TYR A 78 1.67 -0.74 8.92
C TYR A 78 1.35 -1.96 9.78
N LEU A 79 1.60 -3.17 9.27
CA LEU A 79 1.44 -4.42 10.03
C LEU A 79 2.32 -4.43 11.29
N PHE A 80 3.61 -4.10 11.15
CA PHE A 80 4.57 -4.00 12.26
C PHE A 80 4.21 -2.86 13.21
N GLY A 81 3.65 -1.75 12.71
CA GLY A 81 3.18 -0.63 13.50
C GLY A 81 2.01 -1.01 14.42
N ILE A 82 1.00 -1.72 13.91
CA ILE A 82 -0.10 -2.24 14.74
C ILE A 82 0.39 -3.34 15.67
N ALA A 83 1.24 -4.25 15.19
CA ALA A 83 1.80 -5.30 16.04
C ALA A 83 2.53 -4.71 17.26
N ARG A 84 3.34 -3.66 17.06
CA ARG A 84 4.03 -2.92 18.12
C ARG A 84 3.10 -2.23 19.13
N GLN A 85 1.89 -1.86 18.73
CA GLN A 85 0.88 -1.31 19.65
C GLN A 85 0.30 -2.39 20.56
N ILE A 86 0.14 -3.61 20.06
CA ILE A 86 -0.42 -4.74 20.80
C ILE A 86 0.64 -5.31 21.76
N ASN A 87 1.87 -5.48 21.27
CA ASN A 87 3.04 -5.83 22.07
C ASN A 87 4.26 -5.13 21.45
N SER A 88 5.06 -4.41 22.22
CA SER A 88 6.22 -3.68 21.69
C SER A 88 7.41 -4.58 21.38
N ASP A 89 7.59 -5.65 22.17
CA ASP A 89 8.65 -6.65 22.03
C ASP A 89 8.02 -8.02 21.77
N PHE A 90 7.80 -8.32 20.49
CA PHE A 90 7.24 -9.60 20.05
C PHE A 90 8.22 -10.43 19.25
N ASP A 91 8.14 -11.74 19.44
CA ASP A 91 8.82 -12.71 18.57
C ASP A 91 7.97 -13.07 17.34
N PHE A 92 8.52 -13.89 16.45
CA PHE A 92 7.83 -14.29 15.22
C PHE A 92 6.54 -15.10 15.50
N ALA A 93 6.53 -15.97 16.52
CA ALA A 93 5.37 -16.78 16.85
C ALA A 93 4.24 -15.91 17.42
N GLU A 94 4.59 -14.93 18.26
CA GLU A 94 3.67 -13.94 18.79
C GLU A 94 3.09 -13.05 17.68
N LEU A 95 3.89 -12.66 16.69
CA LEU A 95 3.40 -11.93 15.52
C LEU A 95 2.30 -12.70 14.79
N ILE A 96 2.50 -13.99 14.54
CA ILE A 96 1.49 -14.85 13.88
C ILE A 96 0.21 -14.92 14.72
N GLN A 97 0.32 -15.01 16.03
CA GLN A 97 -0.83 -15.02 16.94
C GLN A 97 -1.54 -13.65 17.02
N MET A 98 -0.85 -12.56 16.70
CA MET A 98 -1.42 -11.21 16.65
C MET A 98 -2.13 -10.89 15.34
N VAL A 99 -1.83 -11.57 14.22
CA VAL A 99 -2.46 -11.34 12.90
C VAL A 99 -4.01 -11.29 12.95
N PRO A 100 -4.72 -12.20 13.66
CA PRO A 100 -6.18 -12.13 13.77
C PRO A 100 -6.66 -10.88 14.52
N LYS A 101 -5.93 -10.47 15.57
CA LYS A 101 -6.22 -9.25 16.34
C LYS A 101 -6.00 -8.00 15.49
N ILE A 102 -4.91 -7.94 14.72
CA ILE A 102 -4.64 -6.88 13.75
C ILE A 102 -5.78 -6.78 12.73
N SER A 103 -6.26 -7.91 12.21
CA SER A 103 -7.39 -7.94 11.26
C SER A 103 -8.67 -7.34 11.85
N GLN A 104 -8.98 -7.65 13.11
CA GLN A 104 -10.13 -7.10 13.81
C GLN A 104 -9.97 -5.60 14.10
N HIS A 105 -8.79 -5.17 14.56
CA HIS A 105 -8.46 -3.75 14.75
C HIS A 105 -8.62 -2.96 13.45
N THR A 106 -8.15 -3.50 12.33
CA THR A 106 -8.23 -2.85 11.01
C THR A 106 -9.69 -2.72 10.53
N LYS A 107 -10.53 -3.74 10.81
CA LYS A 107 -11.97 -3.69 10.51
C LYS A 107 -12.72 -2.68 11.39
N ALA A 108 -12.37 -2.59 12.67
CA ALA A 108 -12.96 -1.62 13.59
C ALA A 108 -12.59 -0.18 13.20
N LEU A 109 -11.34 0.04 12.79
CA LEU A 109 -10.85 1.32 12.28
C LEU A 109 -11.59 1.76 11.02
N ARG A 110 -11.81 0.82 10.08
CA ARG A 110 -12.54 1.09 8.83
C ARG A 110 -14.01 1.46 9.05
N ASN A 111 -14.58 1.08 10.20
CA ASN A 111 -15.98 1.33 10.55
C ASN A 111 -16.17 2.56 11.46
N GLU A 112 -15.18 3.46 11.55
CA GLU A 112 -15.20 4.72 12.33
C GLU A 112 -15.48 4.59 13.84
N LYS A 113 -15.35 3.38 14.41
CA LYS A 113 -15.52 3.17 15.87
C LYS A 113 -14.32 3.62 16.70
N LEU A 114 -13.19 3.94 16.07
CA LEU A 114 -11.94 4.37 16.71
C LEU A 114 -11.32 5.51 15.90
N ASN A 115 -11.06 6.65 16.54
CA ASN A 115 -10.40 7.82 15.92
C ASN A 115 -8.95 7.92 16.38
N PHE A 116 -8.02 8.14 15.44
CA PHE A 116 -6.62 8.45 15.74
C PHE A 116 -6.38 9.96 15.71
N ASN A 117 -5.81 10.50 16.78
CA ASN A 117 -5.17 11.81 16.73
C ASN A 117 -3.82 11.63 16.02
N LYS A 118 -3.74 12.16 14.81
CA LYS A 118 -2.55 12.05 13.96
C LYS A 118 -1.57 13.17 14.29
N GLU A 119 -0.79 13.02 15.36
CA GLU A 119 0.41 13.85 15.51
C GLU A 119 1.56 13.23 14.73
N LYS A 120 1.85 13.79 13.55
CA LYS A 120 3.04 13.42 12.77
C LYS A 120 4.27 14.05 13.40
N SER A 121 5.08 13.28 14.13
CA SER A 121 6.50 13.61 14.32
C SER A 121 7.33 12.98 13.19
N VAL A 122 8.13 13.81 12.52
CA VAL A 122 8.77 13.51 11.22
C VAL A 122 9.99 12.57 11.33
N ARG A 123 10.34 12.05 12.51
CA ARG A 123 11.61 11.31 12.69
C ARG A 123 11.59 10.11 13.62
N GLU A 124 10.44 9.73 14.13
CA GLU A 124 10.26 8.49 14.87
C GLU A 124 9.25 7.65 14.09
N GLY A 125 9.50 6.35 13.94
CA GLY A 125 8.56 5.46 13.25
C GLY A 125 7.14 5.65 13.79
N TYR A 126 6.13 5.47 12.95
CA TYR A 126 4.71 5.79 13.23
C TYR A 126 4.29 5.57 14.70
N GLN A 127 4.34 6.63 15.50
CA GLN A 127 3.89 6.64 16.88
C GLN A 127 2.46 7.16 16.87
N PHE A 128 1.50 6.26 17.08
CA PHE A 128 0.08 6.61 17.19
C PHE A 128 -0.29 6.57 18.66
N GLU A 129 -0.49 7.73 19.28
CA GLU A 129 -1.01 7.81 20.65
C GLU A 129 -2.53 7.68 20.64
N CYS A 130 -3.04 6.67 21.35
CA CYS A 130 -4.47 6.52 21.59
C CYS A 130 -4.84 7.29 22.86
N ASN A 131 -5.74 8.27 22.74
CA ASN A 131 -6.32 8.92 23.90
C ASN A 131 -7.29 7.93 24.56
N SER A 132 -6.89 7.38 25.71
CA SER A 132 -7.68 6.43 26.51
C SER A 132 -8.85 7.12 27.21
N ASN A 133 -9.73 7.77 26.47
CA ASN A 133 -10.93 8.35 27.03
C ASN A 133 -12.10 7.40 26.85
N SER A 134 -12.34 6.66 27.94
CA SER A 134 -13.54 5.92 28.33
C SER A 134 -14.04 4.85 27.35
N ILE A 135 -13.44 3.66 27.43
CA ILE A 135 -14.22 2.44 27.26
C ILE A 135 -14.46 1.95 28.69
N ASP A 136 -15.69 2.13 29.18
CA ASP A 136 -16.14 1.60 30.46
C ASP A 136 -15.71 0.13 30.60
N ASP A 137 -15.18 -0.20 31.78
CA ASP A 137 -14.46 -1.42 32.15
C ASP A 137 -15.26 -2.75 32.09
N ASN A 138 -16.21 -2.92 31.16
CA ASN A 138 -17.13 -4.07 31.18
C ASN A 138 -17.42 -4.82 29.87
N PRO A 139 -16.45 -4.99 28.94
CA PRO A 139 -16.47 -6.15 28.05
C PRO A 139 -15.29 -7.12 28.24
N LEU A 140 -14.26 -6.75 29.02
CA LEU A 140 -13.03 -7.55 29.16
C LEU A 140 -13.15 -8.73 30.14
N GLU A 141 -14.14 -8.76 31.05
CA GLU A 141 -14.38 -9.93 31.90
C GLU A 141 -15.16 -11.05 31.19
N MET A 142 -15.88 -10.76 30.10
CA MET A 142 -16.71 -11.76 29.42
C MET A 142 -15.91 -12.72 28.51
N LEU A 143 -14.60 -12.50 28.34
CA LEU A 143 -13.72 -13.30 27.48
C LEU A 143 -12.68 -14.11 28.27
N ARG A 144 -12.87 -14.30 29.58
CA ARG A 144 -12.01 -15.11 30.46
C ARG A 144 -12.55 -16.51 30.83
N LEU A 145 -13.48 -17.06 30.05
CA LEU A 145 -13.82 -18.49 30.12
C LEU A 145 -13.64 -19.17 28.76
#